data_AF-A0A915YQA6-F1
#
_entry.id   AF-A0A915YQA6-F1
#
_cell.length_a   1.000
_cell.length_b   1.000
_cell.length_c   1.000
_cell.angle_alpha   90.00
_cell.angle_beta   90.00
_cell.angle_gamma   90.00
#
_symmetry.space_group_name_H-M   'P 1'
#
loop_
_entity.id
_entity.type
_entity.pdbx_description
1 polymer ?
#
loop_
_entity_poly.entity_id
_entity_poly.type
_entity_poly.pdbx_seq_one_letter_code
_entity_poly.pdbx_strand_id
1 'polypeptide(L)'
;MEKKFWPDIIYDLKLLLETGGNQDVLIQAGKNSDYKELYAHSLILGCRSQYFRDAFSINSIEKIDGKYIIKRPDISPRSFSNILCYFYGGTVILDEEDGVEVLNLYMASNELELHKLKDHI
;
A
#
# COMPACT_ATOMS: atom_id res chain seq x y z
N MET A 1 -23.48 -20.20 16.68
CA MET A 1 -22.11 -20.60 16.31
C MET A 1 -21.73 -19.80 15.07
N GLU A 2 -20.67 -19.00 15.16
CA GLU A 2 -20.18 -18.18 14.04
C GLU A 2 -19.33 -19.04 13.09
N LYS A 3 -19.50 -18.88 11.77
CA LYS A 3 -18.63 -19.47 10.75
C LYS A 3 -17.74 -18.36 10.18
N LYS A 4 -16.44 -18.62 10.08
CA LYS A 4 -15.43 -17.66 9.64
C LYS A 4 -15.02 -17.96 8.19
N PHE A 5 -15.07 -16.94 7.33
CA PHE A 5 -14.74 -17.01 5.90
C PHE A 5 -13.64 -15.99 5.54
N TRP A 6 -12.67 -15.80 6.44
CA TRP A 6 -11.58 -14.84 6.24
C TRP A 6 -10.72 -15.14 5.01
N PRO A 7 -10.37 -16.41 4.71
CA PRO A 7 -9.57 -16.72 3.52
C PRO A 7 -10.26 -16.27 2.23
N ASP A 8 -11.58 -16.41 2.13
CA ASP A 8 -12.37 -16.00 0.95
C ASP A 8 -12.29 -14.47 0.75
N ILE A 9 -12.49 -13.68 1.82
CA ILE A 9 -12.37 -12.21 1.76
C ILE A 9 -10.95 -11.79 1.37
N ILE A 10 -9.92 -12.43 1.93
CA ILE A 10 -8.53 -12.13 1.60
C ILE A 10 -8.24 -12.46 0.13
N TYR A 11 -8.76 -13.57 -0.37
CA TYR A 11 -8.64 -13.95 -1.78
C TYR A 11 -9.30 -12.91 -2.69
N ASP A 12 -10.53 -12.50 -2.40
CA ASP A 12 -11.26 -11.51 -3.19
C ASP A 12 -10.55 -10.15 -3.22
N LEU A 13 -9.97 -9.71 -2.09
CA LEU A 13 -9.18 -8.48 -2.03
C LEU A 13 -7.87 -8.59 -2.83
N LYS A 14 -7.16 -9.72 -2.75
CA LYS A 14 -5.97 -9.94 -3.59
C LYS A 14 -6.32 -9.91 -5.08
N LEU A 15 -7.41 -10.58 -5.46
CA LEU A 15 -7.92 -10.56 -6.84
C LEU A 15 -8.29 -9.14 -7.29
N LEU A 16 -8.87 -8.32 -6.40
CA LEU A 16 -9.18 -6.92 -6.68
C LEU A 16 -7.91 -6.10 -6.97
N LEU A 17 -6.83 -6.33 -6.22
CA LEU A 17 -5.53 -5.68 -6.48
C LEU A 17 -4.94 -6.10 -7.84
N GLU A 18 -5.04 -7.38 -8.19
CA GLU A 18 -4.48 -7.94 -9.43
C GLU A 18 -5.27 -7.56 -10.70
N THR A 19 -6.59 -7.56 -10.61
CA THR A 19 -7.47 -7.28 -11.76
C THR A 19 -7.62 -5.79 -12.07
N GLY A 20 -7.36 -4.92 -11.09
CA GLY A 20 -7.27 -3.47 -11.27
C GLY A 20 -8.58 -2.74 -11.57
N GLY A 21 -9.73 -3.40 -11.44
CA GLY A 21 -11.04 -2.77 -11.67
C GLY A 21 -11.35 -1.67 -10.65
N ASN A 22 -11.76 -0.49 -11.12
CA ASN A 22 -12.15 0.68 -10.29
C ASN A 22 -11.03 1.27 -9.41
N GLN A 23 -9.77 1.13 -9.81
CA GLN A 23 -8.66 1.80 -9.14
C GLN A 23 -8.73 3.33 -9.33
N ASP A 24 -8.86 4.03 -8.20
CA ASP A 24 -9.00 5.49 -8.11
C ASP A 24 -7.76 6.17 -7.51
N VAL A 25 -6.67 5.43 -7.31
CA VAL A 25 -5.38 5.96 -6.84
C VAL A 25 -4.26 5.54 -7.78
N LEU A 26 -3.44 6.50 -8.18
CA LEU A 26 -2.13 6.31 -8.82
C LEU A 26 -1.03 6.69 -7.82
N ILE A 27 -0.18 5.73 -7.48
CA ILE A 27 0.99 5.90 -6.64
C ILE A 27 2.22 5.95 -7.55
N GLN A 28 2.96 7.04 -7.47
CA GLN A 28 4.23 7.24 -8.12
C GLN A 28 5.35 7.00 -7.10
N ALA A 29 5.90 5.79 -7.10
CA ALA A 29 6.92 5.32 -6.17
C ALA A 29 8.32 5.37 -6.78
N GLY A 30 9.32 5.59 -5.94
CA GLY A 30 10.71 5.66 -6.35
C GLY A 30 11.04 6.91 -7.19
N LYS A 31 12.30 6.99 -7.62
CA LYS A 31 12.83 8.12 -8.39
C LYS A 31 13.78 7.65 -9.48
N ASN A 32 13.93 8.47 -10.52
CA ASN A 32 14.86 8.21 -11.63
C ASN A 32 14.64 6.82 -12.26
N SER A 33 15.68 5.98 -12.28
CA SER A 33 15.64 4.64 -12.86
C SER A 33 14.82 3.62 -12.07
N ASP A 34 14.52 3.89 -10.79
CA ASP A 34 13.69 3.05 -9.93
C ASP A 34 12.25 3.58 -9.83
N TYR A 35 11.83 4.44 -10.74
CA TYR A 35 10.47 4.97 -10.75
C TYR A 35 9.47 3.90 -11.22
N LYS A 36 8.34 3.79 -10.53
CA LYS A 36 7.22 2.94 -10.96
C LYS A 36 5.87 3.53 -10.57
N GLU A 37 4.91 3.35 -11.46
CA GLU A 37 3.50 3.61 -11.21
C GLU A 37 2.80 2.35 -10.67
N LEU A 38 2.08 2.51 -9.58
CA LEU A 38 1.27 1.47 -8.94
C LEU A 38 -0.15 1.99 -8.78
N TYR A 39 -1.13 1.10 -8.91
CA TYR A 39 -2.54 1.48 -8.84
C TYR A 39 -3.21 0.81 -7.63
N ALA A 40 -4.14 1.52 -7.00
CA ALA A 40 -4.81 1.06 -5.79
C ALA A 40 -6.20 1.70 -5.61
N HIS A 41 -6.87 1.33 -4.52
CA HIS A 41 -8.19 1.80 -4.14
C HIS A 41 -8.10 2.66 -2.87
N SER A 42 -8.56 3.91 -2.94
CA SER A 42 -8.48 4.89 -1.85
C SER A 42 -9.16 4.37 -0.57
N LEU A 43 -10.30 3.70 -0.72
CA LEU A 43 -11.06 3.09 0.38
C LEU A 43 -10.25 2.02 1.12
N ILE A 44 -9.52 1.17 0.40
CA ILE A 44 -8.68 0.14 1.03
C ILE A 44 -7.51 0.80 1.74
N LEU A 45 -6.81 1.73 1.07
CA LEU A 45 -5.68 2.45 1.66
C LEU A 45 -6.08 3.20 2.95
N GLY A 46 -7.18 3.97 2.92
CA GLY A 46 -7.67 4.73 4.07
C GLY A 46 -8.25 3.86 5.20
N CYS A 47 -8.82 2.70 4.89
CA CYS A 47 -9.21 1.73 5.90
C CYS A 47 -8.01 1.14 6.65
N ARG A 48 -6.84 1.04 5.99
CA ARG A 48 -5.68 0.32 6.50
C ARG A 48 -4.55 1.22 7.02
N SER A 49 -4.62 2.54 6.79
CA SER A 49 -3.63 3.52 7.20
C SER A 49 -4.28 4.86 7.53
N GLN A 50 -3.93 5.43 8.69
CA GLN A 50 -4.42 6.74 9.11
C GLN A 50 -3.87 7.85 8.22
N TYR A 51 -2.57 7.82 7.90
CA TYR A 51 -1.95 8.66 6.87
C TYR A 51 -2.79 8.76 5.59
N PHE A 52 -3.16 7.63 4.98
CA PHE A 52 -3.95 7.67 3.73
C PHE A 52 -5.37 8.17 3.96
N ARG A 53 -6.00 7.81 5.09
CA ARG A 53 -7.35 8.30 5.45
C ARG A 53 -7.38 9.83 5.52
N ASP A 54 -6.40 10.43 6.20
CA ASP A 54 -6.32 11.87 6.36
C ASP A 54 -5.98 12.55 5.05
N ALA A 55 -5.05 11.98 4.29
CA ALA A 55 -4.64 12.51 3.00
C ALA A 55 -5.78 12.55 1.97
N PHE A 56 -6.69 11.56 1.97
CA PHE A 56 -7.88 11.60 1.12
C PHE A 56 -8.99 12.50 1.66
N SER A 57 -9.14 12.62 2.98
CA SER A 57 -10.25 13.38 3.60
C SER A 57 -10.07 14.89 3.53
N ILE A 58 -8.83 15.37 3.62
CA ILE A 58 -8.53 16.81 3.65
C ILE A 58 -8.45 17.39 2.22
N ASN A 59 -8.67 16.57 1.17
CA ASN A 59 -8.38 16.91 -0.23
C ASN A 59 -6.96 17.46 -0.41
N SER A 60 -6.01 17.02 0.43
CA SER A 60 -4.61 17.44 0.36
C SER A 60 -3.85 16.75 -0.77
N ILE A 61 -4.39 15.64 -1.30
CA ILE A 61 -3.87 14.92 -2.45
C ILE A 61 -4.48 15.46 -3.74
N GLU A 62 -3.61 15.70 -4.73
CA GLU A 62 -3.97 16.06 -6.09
C GLU A 62 -4.90 15.01 -6.71
N LYS A 63 -5.96 15.45 -7.40
CA LYS A 63 -6.89 14.57 -8.12
C LYS A 63 -6.95 14.97 -9.59
N ILE A 64 -6.51 14.09 -10.48
CA ILE A 64 -6.50 14.29 -11.94
C ILE A 64 -7.45 13.25 -12.56
N ASP A 65 -8.40 13.71 -13.38
CA ASP A 65 -9.39 12.86 -14.05
C ASP A 65 -10.11 11.87 -13.10
N GLY A 66 -10.39 12.32 -11.88
CA GLY A 66 -11.07 11.51 -10.87
C GLY A 66 -10.17 10.54 -10.10
N LYS A 67 -8.85 10.49 -10.36
CA LYS A 67 -7.87 9.65 -9.64
C LYS A 67 -6.98 10.47 -8.71
N TYR A 68 -6.76 9.98 -7.49
CA TYR A 68 -5.81 10.56 -6.55
C TYR A 68 -4.36 10.26 -6.99
N ILE A 69 -3.49 11.26 -6.93
CA ILE A 69 -2.08 11.15 -7.33
C ILE A 69 -1.19 11.25 -6.11
N ILE A 70 -0.58 10.14 -5.72
CA ILE A 70 0.30 10.04 -4.55
C ILE A 70 1.74 9.96 -5.02
N LYS A 71 2.57 10.94 -4.65
CA LYS A 71 3.99 11.01 -5.05
C LYS A 71 4.86 10.65 -3.85
N ARG A 72 5.58 9.53 -3.95
CA ARG A 72 6.46 9.02 -2.89
C ARG A 72 7.83 8.61 -3.46
N PRO A 73 8.65 9.62 -3.86
CA PRO A 73 9.99 9.36 -4.38
C PRO A 73 10.96 8.80 -3.34
N ASP A 74 10.57 8.84 -2.06
CA ASP A 74 11.29 8.36 -0.89
C ASP A 74 11.06 6.87 -0.59
N ILE A 75 10.00 6.26 -1.12
CA ILE A 75 9.72 4.82 -0.96
C ILE A 75 9.98 4.10 -2.29
N SER A 76 10.76 3.02 -2.23
CA SER A 76 11.00 2.17 -3.41
C SER A 76 9.70 1.51 -3.93
N PRO A 77 9.57 1.24 -5.23
CA PRO A 77 8.45 0.49 -5.78
C PRO A 77 8.26 -0.88 -5.12
N ARG A 78 9.37 -1.52 -4.73
CA ARG A 78 9.36 -2.82 -4.07
C ARG A 78 8.71 -2.73 -2.69
N SER A 79 9.14 -1.78 -1.86
CA SER A 79 8.55 -1.54 -0.54
C SER A 79 7.06 -1.18 -0.66
N PHE A 80 6.67 -0.35 -1.63
CA PHE A 80 5.26 -0.03 -1.86
C PHE A 80 4.44 -1.24 -2.31
N SER A 81 4.99 -2.09 -3.19
CA SER A 81 4.32 -3.33 -3.61
C SER A 81 4.06 -4.24 -2.41
N ASN A 82 5.04 -4.37 -1.52
CA ASN A 82 4.94 -5.11 -0.27
C ASN A 82 3.86 -4.52 0.68
N ILE A 83 3.77 -3.19 0.78
CA ILE A 83 2.71 -2.51 1.54
C ILE A 83 1.33 -2.77 0.93
N LEU A 84 1.21 -2.79 -0.41
CA LEU A 84 -0.05 -3.15 -1.06
C LEU A 84 -0.42 -4.61 -0.76
N CYS A 85 0.53 -5.56 -0.85
CA CYS A 85 0.28 -6.94 -0.42
C CYS A 85 -0.17 -7.02 1.04
N TYR A 86 0.38 -6.19 1.93
CA TYR A 86 -0.05 -6.11 3.32
C TYR A 86 -1.47 -5.57 3.48
N PHE A 87 -1.85 -4.54 2.71
CA PHE A 87 -3.18 -3.94 2.78
C PHE A 87 -4.29 -4.86 2.30
N TYR A 88 -4.09 -5.55 1.17
CA TYR A 88 -5.11 -6.41 0.57
C TYR A 88 -5.05 -7.84 1.09
N GLY A 89 -3.84 -8.32 1.41
CA GLY A 89 -3.59 -9.73 1.71
C GLY A 89 -3.21 -10.03 3.15
N GLY A 90 -2.87 -9.02 3.95
CA GLY A 90 -2.31 -9.22 5.29
C GLY A 90 -0.94 -9.88 5.31
N THR A 91 -0.23 -9.91 4.18
CA THR A 91 1.06 -10.60 3.99
C THR A 91 2.09 -9.69 3.37
N VAL A 92 3.35 -9.88 3.73
CA VAL A 92 4.50 -9.19 3.14
C VAL A 92 5.50 -10.23 2.63
N ILE A 93 6.12 -9.96 1.49
CA ILE A 93 7.17 -10.82 0.92
C ILE A 93 8.49 -10.07 1.01
N LEU A 94 9.32 -10.44 1.99
CA LEU A 94 10.63 -9.86 2.24
C LEU A 94 11.70 -10.94 2.08
N ASP A 95 12.84 -10.57 1.53
CA ASP A 95 14.07 -11.33 1.75
C ASP A 95 14.68 -10.87 3.09
N GLU A 96 14.59 -11.70 4.12
CA GLU A 96 15.11 -11.37 5.47
C GLU A 96 16.64 -11.28 5.50
N GLU A 97 17.33 -11.85 4.52
CA GLU A 97 18.79 -11.73 4.39
C GLU A 97 19.18 -10.39 3.74
N ASP A 98 18.27 -9.75 3.01
CA ASP A 98 18.44 -8.39 2.48
C ASP A 98 18.06 -7.34 3.53
N GLY A 99 19.01 -7.05 4.42
CA GLY A 99 18.83 -6.03 5.45
C GLY A 99 18.51 -4.62 4.92
N VAL A 100 18.82 -4.32 3.66
CA VAL A 100 18.45 -3.05 3.03
C VAL A 100 16.98 -3.05 2.64
N GLU A 101 16.44 -4.15 2.09
CA GLU A 101 15.00 -4.30 1.82
C GLU A 101 14.19 -4.16 3.11
N VAL A 102 14.62 -4.84 4.17
CA VAL A 102 14.00 -4.78 5.51
C VAL A 102 13.97 -3.35 6.05
N LEU A 103 15.12 -2.66 6.06
CA LEU A 103 15.20 -1.29 6.55
C LEU A 103 14.34 -0.32 5.73
N ASN A 104 14.34 -0.46 4.41
CA ASN A 104 13.51 0.36 3.52
C ASN A 104 12.01 0.18 3.81
N LEU A 105 11.57 -1.06 4.03
CA LEU A 105 10.18 -1.32 4.37
C LEU A 105 9.83 -0.81 5.78
N TYR A 106 10.73 -0.92 6.75
CA TYR A 106 10.56 -0.33 8.08
C TYR A 106 10.36 1.18 8.00
N MET A 107 11.23 1.88 7.26
CA MET A 107 11.13 3.34 7.05
C MET A 107 9.83 3.72 6.36
N ALA A 108 9.45 3.01 5.28
CA ALA A 108 8.20 3.23 4.57
C ALA A 108 6.98 3.00 5.48
N SER A 109 7.02 1.97 6.32
CA SER A 109 5.96 1.65 7.29
C SER A 109 5.82 2.74 8.34
N ASN A 110 6.92 3.33 8.80
CA ASN A 110 6.88 4.46 9.73
C ASN A 110 6.25 5.70 9.07
N GLU A 111 6.68 6.04 7.85
CA GLU A 111 6.22 7.24 7.13
C GLU A 111 4.74 7.14 6.69
N LEU A 112 4.21 5.92 6.55
CA LEU A 112 2.81 5.66 6.20
C LEU A 112 1.94 5.32 7.42
N GLU A 113 2.45 5.53 8.64
CA GLU A 113 1.78 5.27 9.92
C GLU A 113 1.27 3.83 10.06
N LEU A 114 2.04 2.86 9.56
CA LEU A 114 1.72 1.43 9.58
C LEU A 114 2.27 0.76 10.83
N HIS A 115 1.85 1.22 12.01
CA HIS A 115 2.41 0.80 13.30
C HIS A 115 2.52 -0.71 13.45
N LYS A 116 1.46 -1.46 13.13
CA LYS A 116 1.47 -2.92 13.23
C LYS A 116 2.52 -3.57 12.32
N LEU A 117 2.69 -3.08 11.10
CA LEU A 117 3.70 -3.64 10.20
C LEU A 117 5.10 -3.28 10.69
N LYS A 118 5.31 -2.03 11.11
CA LYS A 118 6.57 -1.54 11.67
C LYS A 118 7.02 -2.35 12.90
N ASP A 119 6.09 -2.71 13.78
CA ASP A 119 6.43 -3.47 15.01
C ASP A 119 6.80 -4.94 14.74
N HIS A 120 6.54 -5.46 13.53
CA HIS A 120 6.84 -6.84 13.14
C HIS A 120 8.06 -6.97 12.20
N ILE A 121 8.59 -5.86 11.67
CA ILE A 121 9.80 -5.80 10.83
C ILE A 121 10.97 -5.39 11.73
#